data_AF-A0A9P5WZG1-F1
#
_entry.id   AF-A0A9P5WZG1-F1
#
_cell.length_a   1.000
_cell.length_b   1.000
_cell.length_c   1.000
_cell.angle_alpha   90.00
_cell.angle_beta   90.00
_cell.angle_gamma   90.00
#
_symmetry.space_group_name_H-M   'P 1'
#
loop_
_entity.id
_entity.type
_entity.pdbx_description
1 polymer ?
#
loop_
_entity_poly.entity_id
_entity_poly.type
_entity_poly.pdbx_seq_one_letter_code
_entity_poly.pdbx_strand_id
1 'polypeptide(L)'
;MDTSRSTTPLTGSAEGGSVSDSSHLEVTSPNNLRTQSAYEWNNPTRPTRLRDSSLVRFIIFNTGEYDEKVVMEELRTVLDQGTFAAITKVKRIVRPGSLPRTDIWVEESAAQGMSRSIREATRDRTPQLLRGLRAHLDRAKRADLRFMSTRPVGKWRVARYVPWRDRAIQVDFDARKQAAVTKLKVEQCRVASWNINGFHSKTHAILDLVGNENIAVLCLQETLVARHNHPLRIGGYVTYEVPKEEGFRGQAVLVDSRLHSYRIPHEGMRDVLHVKVSGFKDNEMAFHIVGCYFPSGAGRRAERSESWDRLEAIARKIFESDPKANVVCCGDLNDPVTRVQSRCETGALQYLKPASDALTRFPRRGKRSALDHFVCSANAVRKCVHRPTVLRDYKASDHRPIVARLRKVRVPKVELPKAGSRPVWNTSMVRLRSKSLAHHNMWSSLPVEEITDPATLDEAVRSFESTADAVETGLEIRRPQAAFMREQLPKSLQKKLKRYKSSEAALDQVKQDAQHVAVPRATWEAVELEYRRTRKDFRNALKFWKRSRGAKKYARLSEDLLNGDLKSAWSTLNSNINRSGKTAAVPSVIAKDGSRQTSEEGVSKAFMEHYRALAQDDPNDLRHDEEYW
;
A
#
# COMPACT_ATOMS: atom_id res chain seq x y z
N MET A 1 -12.47 82.92 7.32
CA MET A 1 -11.35 81.96 7.36
C MET A 1 -11.37 81.17 6.06
N ASP A 2 -11.20 81.81 4.91
CA ASP A 2 -9.96 82.48 4.39
C ASP A 2 -8.92 81.41 3.98
N THR A 3 -8.27 81.38 2.80
CA THR A 3 -8.26 82.21 1.57
C THR A 3 -7.62 81.37 0.42
N SER A 4 -7.62 81.67 -0.89
CA SER A 4 -8.18 82.77 -1.71
C SER A 4 -8.28 82.40 -3.21
N ARG A 5 -9.18 83.11 -3.92
CA ARG A 5 -9.08 83.70 -5.29
C ARG A 5 -7.78 83.44 -6.09
N SER A 6 -7.88 82.90 -7.32
CA SER A 6 -7.94 83.59 -8.63
C SER A 6 -6.56 84.06 -9.16
N THR A 7 -6.25 84.26 -10.45
CA THR A 7 -7.07 84.63 -11.63
C THR A 7 -6.28 84.38 -12.93
N THR A 8 -6.93 83.80 -13.96
CA THR A 8 -6.81 84.09 -15.44
C THR A 8 -5.46 84.09 -16.22
N PRO A 9 -5.50 83.96 -17.58
CA PRO A 9 -4.34 83.56 -18.41
C PRO A 9 -3.81 84.70 -19.32
N LEU A 10 -2.85 84.39 -20.22
CA LEU A 10 -2.73 84.97 -21.58
C LEU A 10 -1.67 84.22 -22.45
N THR A 11 -2.13 83.68 -23.58
CA THR A 11 -1.55 83.68 -24.96
C THR A 11 -0.04 83.59 -25.24
N GLY A 12 0.33 82.72 -26.20
CA GLY A 12 1.60 82.75 -26.94
C GLY A 12 1.68 81.72 -28.08
N SER A 13 1.71 82.19 -29.33
CA SER A 13 1.98 81.43 -30.58
C SER A 13 3.47 80.98 -30.65
N ALA A 14 3.97 80.14 -31.57
CA ALA A 14 3.44 79.52 -32.79
C ALA A 14 4.25 78.24 -33.18
N GLU A 15 3.70 77.45 -34.12
CA GLU A 15 4.37 76.64 -35.16
C GLU A 15 5.54 75.66 -34.87
N GLY A 16 5.41 74.45 -35.45
CA GLY A 16 6.54 73.69 -36.00
C GLY A 16 6.73 72.27 -35.47
N GLY A 17 6.58 71.25 -36.35
CA GLY A 17 7.12 69.90 -36.11
C GLY A 17 6.12 68.75 -36.17
N SER A 18 5.94 68.18 -37.35
CA SER A 18 5.26 66.90 -37.58
C SER A 18 5.97 65.72 -36.90
N VAL A 19 5.22 64.86 -36.18
CA VAL A 19 5.09 63.42 -36.50
C VAL A 19 3.73 62.97 -35.96
N SER A 20 2.85 62.49 -36.84
CA SER A 20 1.57 61.89 -36.49
C SER A 20 1.73 60.39 -36.24
N ASP A 21 1.34 59.88 -35.07
CA ASP A 21 1.02 58.47 -34.93
C ASP A 21 -0.13 58.28 -33.92
N SER A 22 -1.34 58.10 -34.44
CA SER A 22 -2.54 57.80 -33.66
C SER A 22 -3.31 56.68 -34.35
N SER A 23 -2.90 55.44 -34.07
CA SER A 23 -3.59 54.26 -34.56
C SER A 23 -4.90 54.05 -33.78
N HIS A 24 -6.00 54.49 -34.38
CA HIS A 24 -7.33 54.02 -34.02
C HIS A 24 -7.43 52.51 -34.24
N LEU A 25 -8.30 51.88 -33.45
CA LEU A 25 -8.67 50.47 -33.59
C LEU A 25 -9.31 50.20 -34.96
N GLU A 26 -8.77 49.25 -35.72
CA GLU A 26 -9.59 48.42 -36.61
C GLU A 26 -9.03 47.00 -36.75
N VAL A 27 -9.93 46.06 -37.06
CA VAL A 27 -9.71 44.62 -36.90
C VAL A 27 -9.16 43.98 -38.17
N THR A 28 -7.93 43.46 -38.12
CA THR A 28 -7.49 42.35 -38.99
C THR A 28 -6.56 41.39 -38.24
N SER A 29 -6.68 40.10 -38.54
CA SER A 29 -5.78 39.07 -38.01
C SER A 29 -4.48 38.98 -38.81
N PRO A 30 -3.35 38.72 -38.13
CA PRO A 30 -2.26 37.99 -38.75
C PRO A 30 -1.91 36.70 -37.99
N ASN A 31 -1.72 35.64 -38.78
CA ASN A 31 -1.08 34.38 -38.40
C ASN A 31 0.03 34.55 -37.35
N ASN A 32 -0.19 34.02 -36.16
CA ASN A 32 0.90 33.70 -35.23
C ASN A 32 1.00 32.18 -35.06
N LEU A 33 1.44 31.52 -36.14
CA LEU A 33 2.15 30.24 -36.10
C LEU A 33 3.49 30.44 -35.38
N ARG A 34 3.45 30.79 -34.09
CA ARG A 34 4.60 30.68 -33.20
C ARG A 34 4.87 29.20 -32.97
N THR A 35 5.66 28.66 -33.90
CA THR A 35 6.69 27.65 -33.67
C THR A 35 6.55 26.95 -32.32
N GLN A 36 5.95 25.76 -32.35
CA GLN A 36 6.08 24.82 -31.23
C GLN A 36 7.57 24.56 -31.03
N SER A 37 8.17 25.24 -30.05
CA SER A 37 9.57 25.05 -29.72
C SER A 37 9.75 23.59 -29.33
N ALA A 38 10.64 22.90 -30.06
CA ALA A 38 10.86 21.48 -29.87
C ALA A 38 11.32 21.24 -28.44
N TYR A 39 10.41 20.74 -27.60
CA TYR A 39 10.69 20.53 -26.18
C TYR A 39 11.59 19.29 -26.06
N GLU A 40 12.90 19.52 -26.08
CA GLU A 40 13.90 18.46 -26.23
C GLU A 40 13.72 17.35 -25.21
N TRP A 41 13.47 16.14 -25.72
CA TRP A 41 13.14 15.00 -24.91
C TRP A 41 14.37 14.52 -24.14
N ASN A 42 14.31 14.64 -22.80
CA ASN A 42 15.20 13.95 -21.87
C ASN A 42 14.92 12.43 -21.81
N ASN A 43 14.87 11.78 -22.97
CA ASN A 43 15.01 10.35 -23.19
C ASN A 43 16.26 10.16 -24.07
N PRO A 44 17.32 9.49 -23.59
CA PRO A 44 18.49 9.19 -24.41
C PRO A 44 18.14 8.10 -25.41
N THR A 45 17.53 8.52 -26.51
CA THR A 45 17.35 7.75 -27.73
C THR A 45 17.64 8.70 -28.87
N ARG A 46 18.81 8.56 -29.52
CA ARG A 46 18.89 8.89 -30.94
C ARG A 46 17.68 8.23 -31.60
N PRO A 47 16.88 8.93 -32.42
CA PRO A 47 15.78 8.29 -33.11
C PRO A 47 16.37 7.14 -33.91
N THR A 48 16.00 5.91 -33.56
CA THR A 48 16.23 4.74 -34.39
C THR A 48 15.27 4.89 -35.56
N ARG A 49 15.62 5.78 -36.50
CA ARG A 49 15.02 5.82 -37.83
C ARG A 49 15.11 4.39 -38.34
N LEU A 50 13.94 3.78 -38.60
CA LEU A 50 13.89 2.65 -39.50
C LEU A 50 14.57 3.13 -40.80
N ARG A 51 15.44 2.30 -41.39
CA ARG A 51 16.24 2.74 -42.55
C ARG A 51 15.37 3.09 -43.76
N ASP A 52 14.15 2.56 -43.81
CA ASP A 52 13.08 3.00 -44.70
C ASP A 52 12.13 3.95 -43.97
N SER A 53 11.97 5.16 -44.49
CA SER A 53 11.07 6.19 -43.94
C SER A 53 9.59 5.97 -44.26
N SER A 54 9.26 5.01 -45.13
CA SER A 54 7.90 4.73 -45.63
C SER A 54 7.17 3.61 -44.87
N LEU A 55 7.85 2.87 -43.98
CA LEU A 55 7.29 1.68 -43.33
C LEU A 55 6.92 1.91 -41.86
N VAL A 56 5.64 1.72 -41.55
CA VAL A 56 5.09 1.70 -40.20
C VAL A 56 5.12 0.27 -39.66
N ARG A 57 5.85 0.08 -38.55
CA ARG A 57 5.85 -1.17 -37.80
C ARG A 57 4.70 -1.19 -36.79
N PHE A 58 3.91 -2.26 -36.79
CA PHE A 58 2.91 -2.57 -35.77
C PHE A 58 3.29 -3.84 -35.00
N ILE A 59 2.62 -4.04 -33.86
CA ILE A 59 2.70 -5.24 -33.04
C ILE A 59 1.29 -5.83 -32.95
N ILE A 60 1.13 -7.08 -33.38
CA ILE A 60 -0.02 -7.93 -33.09
C ILE A 60 0.26 -8.71 -31.80
N PHE A 61 -0.62 -8.53 -30.81
CA PHE A 61 -0.67 -9.29 -29.56
C PHE A 61 -1.75 -10.37 -29.63
N ASN A 62 -1.61 -11.38 -28.76
CA ASN A 62 -2.50 -12.55 -28.66
C ASN A 62 -2.50 -13.46 -29.91
N THR A 63 -1.41 -13.45 -30.70
CA THR A 63 -1.18 -14.44 -31.76
C THR A 63 -0.84 -15.84 -31.21
N GLY A 64 -0.66 -15.99 -29.89
CA GLY A 64 -0.56 -17.29 -29.23
C GLY A 64 0.59 -18.14 -29.77
N GLU A 65 0.25 -19.32 -30.27
CA GLU A 65 1.21 -20.27 -30.85
C GLU A 65 1.38 -20.14 -32.37
N TYR A 66 0.56 -19.34 -33.06
CA TYR A 66 0.60 -19.19 -34.53
C TYR A 66 1.95 -18.67 -35.02
N ASP A 67 2.41 -19.21 -36.14
CA ASP A 67 3.62 -18.79 -36.84
C ASP A 67 3.35 -17.61 -37.80
N GLU A 68 4.38 -17.23 -38.57
CA GLU A 68 4.30 -16.10 -39.50
C GLU A 68 3.40 -16.39 -40.70
N LYS A 69 3.26 -17.66 -41.12
CA LYS A 69 2.44 -18.08 -42.27
C LYS A 69 0.96 -18.04 -41.91
N VAL A 70 0.57 -18.68 -40.80
CA VAL A 70 -0.81 -18.67 -40.32
C VAL A 70 -1.26 -17.25 -40.00
N VAL A 71 -0.37 -16.39 -39.50
CA VAL A 71 -0.71 -14.96 -39.31
C VAL A 71 -0.97 -14.26 -40.66
N MET A 72 -0.17 -14.52 -41.70
CA MET A 72 -0.38 -13.93 -43.02
C MET A 72 -1.67 -14.41 -43.70
N GLU A 73 -1.99 -15.69 -43.61
CA GLU A 73 -3.24 -16.25 -44.17
C GLU A 73 -4.47 -15.63 -43.50
N GLU A 74 -4.49 -15.59 -42.17
CA GLU A 74 -5.57 -14.97 -41.39
C GLU A 74 -5.73 -13.47 -41.72
N LEU A 75 -4.63 -12.71 -41.86
CA LEU A 75 -4.67 -11.30 -42.30
C LEU A 75 -5.26 -11.14 -43.71
N ARG A 76 -4.95 -12.05 -44.65
CA ARG A 76 -5.52 -12.05 -46.01
C ARG A 76 -7.05 -12.19 -45.99
N THR A 77 -7.61 -12.86 -44.99
CA THR A 77 -9.08 -13.03 -44.89
C THR A 77 -9.82 -11.84 -44.27
N VAL A 78 -9.10 -10.84 -43.75
CA VAL A 78 -9.68 -9.71 -42.99
C VAL A 78 -9.35 -8.34 -43.60
N LEU A 79 -8.25 -8.24 -44.34
CA LEU A 79 -7.82 -7.02 -45.01
C LEU A 79 -8.29 -7.02 -46.47
N ASP A 80 -8.62 -5.83 -46.99
CA ASP A 80 -8.81 -5.65 -48.43
C ASP A 80 -7.49 -5.89 -49.18
N GLN A 81 -7.58 -6.14 -50.49
CA GLN A 81 -6.44 -6.52 -51.31
C GLN A 81 -5.32 -5.45 -51.33
N GLY A 82 -5.67 -4.16 -51.29
CA GLY A 82 -4.68 -3.07 -51.27
C GLY A 82 -3.95 -2.99 -49.93
N THR A 83 -4.70 -3.02 -48.83
CA THR A 83 -4.15 -3.02 -47.48
C THR A 83 -3.33 -4.27 -47.17
N PHE A 84 -3.72 -5.44 -47.70
CA PHE A 84 -2.95 -6.67 -47.57
C PHE A 84 -1.64 -6.63 -48.39
N ALA A 85 -1.69 -6.14 -49.63
CA ALA A 85 -0.50 -6.01 -50.48
C ALA A 85 0.55 -5.06 -49.88
N ALA A 86 0.14 -4.05 -49.14
CA ALA A 86 1.02 -3.12 -48.43
C ALA A 86 1.75 -3.72 -47.21
N ILE A 87 1.51 -4.99 -46.85
CA ILE A 87 2.26 -5.69 -45.79
C ILE A 87 3.57 -6.22 -46.36
N THR A 88 4.67 -5.51 -46.11
CA THR A 88 6.00 -5.88 -46.61
C THR A 88 6.66 -6.99 -45.79
N LYS A 89 6.28 -7.15 -44.51
CA LYS A 89 6.89 -8.14 -43.62
C LYS A 89 6.01 -8.51 -42.44
N VAL A 90 6.04 -9.77 -42.06
CA VAL A 90 5.57 -10.29 -40.77
C VAL A 90 6.73 -11.01 -40.10
N LYS A 91 6.93 -10.81 -38.80
CA LYS A 91 7.95 -11.53 -38.03
C LYS A 91 7.49 -11.82 -36.60
N ARG A 92 7.60 -13.07 -36.16
CA ARG A 92 7.34 -13.48 -34.79
C ARG A 92 8.58 -13.18 -33.93
N ILE A 93 8.38 -12.38 -32.89
CA ILE A 93 9.41 -12.00 -31.94
C ILE A 93 9.16 -12.72 -30.62
N VAL A 94 10.03 -13.68 -30.32
CA VAL A 94 10.12 -14.35 -29.02
C VAL A 94 11.24 -13.68 -28.23
N ARG A 95 11.02 -13.40 -26.94
CA ARG A 95 12.09 -12.99 -26.01
C ARG A 95 11.96 -13.70 -24.68
N PRO A 96 13.09 -14.00 -23.99
CA PRO A 96 13.06 -14.54 -22.64
C PRO A 96 12.18 -13.71 -21.70
N GLY A 97 11.20 -14.34 -21.06
CA GLY A 97 10.33 -13.72 -20.07
C GLY A 97 9.23 -12.77 -20.58
N SER A 98 8.98 -12.68 -21.89
CA SER A 98 7.82 -11.95 -22.44
C SER A 98 6.96 -12.83 -23.33
N LEU A 99 5.66 -12.54 -23.41
CA LEU A 99 4.77 -13.18 -24.38
C LEU A 99 5.33 -13.02 -25.81
N PRO A 100 5.35 -14.09 -26.63
CA PRO A 100 5.66 -13.95 -28.05
C PRO A 100 4.64 -13.00 -28.68
N ARG A 101 5.14 -12.15 -29.58
CA ARG A 101 4.34 -11.16 -30.30
C ARG A 101 4.68 -11.25 -31.78
N THR A 102 3.76 -10.86 -32.65
CA THR A 102 4.01 -10.83 -34.08
C THR A 102 4.10 -9.39 -34.53
N ASP A 103 5.29 -8.97 -34.94
CA ASP A 103 5.51 -7.62 -35.47
C ASP A 103 5.27 -7.66 -36.98
N ILE A 104 4.64 -6.61 -37.51
CA ILE A 104 4.32 -6.47 -38.93
C ILE A 104 4.80 -5.11 -39.44
N TRP A 105 5.24 -5.05 -40.68
CA TRP A 105 5.70 -3.82 -41.35
C TRP A 105 4.78 -3.57 -42.54
N VAL A 106 4.31 -2.33 -42.63
CA VAL A 106 3.25 -1.91 -43.55
C VAL A 106 3.59 -0.54 -44.10
N GLU A 107 3.28 -0.27 -45.36
CA GLU A 107 3.43 1.07 -45.92
C GLU A 107 2.58 2.11 -45.18
N GLU A 108 3.09 3.32 -45.00
CA GLU A 108 2.43 4.37 -44.21
C GLU A 108 1.07 4.80 -44.79
N SER A 109 0.90 4.69 -46.12
CA SER A 109 -0.37 4.87 -46.85
C SER A 109 -1.48 3.94 -46.34
N ALA A 110 -1.18 2.64 -46.19
CA ALA A 110 -2.14 1.61 -45.78
C ALA A 110 -2.19 1.40 -44.25
N ALA A 111 -1.18 1.89 -43.51
CA ALA A 111 -1.02 1.68 -42.07
C ALA A 111 -2.26 2.04 -41.24
N GLN A 112 -2.95 3.14 -41.57
CA GLN A 112 -4.17 3.53 -40.86
C GLN A 112 -5.37 2.64 -41.22
N GLY A 113 -5.51 2.27 -42.50
CA GLY A 113 -6.56 1.36 -42.98
C GLY A 113 -6.47 0.01 -42.28
N MET A 114 -5.30 -0.65 -42.35
CA MET A 114 -5.06 -1.94 -41.68
C MET A 114 -5.38 -1.89 -40.18
N SER A 115 -4.94 -0.83 -39.49
CA SER A 115 -5.20 -0.65 -38.06
C SER A 115 -6.69 -0.52 -37.75
N ARG A 116 -7.49 0.09 -38.65
CA ARG A 116 -8.96 0.14 -38.54
C ARG A 116 -9.59 -1.22 -38.82
N SER A 117 -9.29 -1.86 -39.95
CA SER A 117 -9.89 -3.15 -40.35
C SER A 117 -9.67 -4.25 -39.30
N ILE A 118 -8.46 -4.37 -38.73
CA ILE A 118 -8.19 -5.35 -37.66
C ILE A 118 -8.89 -4.96 -36.34
N ARG A 119 -9.10 -3.65 -36.07
CA ARG A 119 -9.89 -3.19 -34.91
C ARG A 119 -11.38 -3.46 -35.09
N GLU A 120 -11.91 -3.30 -36.30
CA GLU A 120 -13.30 -3.59 -36.64
C GLU A 120 -13.58 -5.09 -36.57
N ALA A 121 -12.70 -5.94 -37.12
CA ALA A 121 -12.73 -7.39 -36.93
C ALA A 121 -12.51 -7.86 -35.47
N THR A 122 -12.23 -6.93 -34.54
CA THR A 122 -12.13 -7.18 -33.09
C THR A 122 -13.13 -6.33 -32.28
N ARG A 123 -14.14 -5.73 -32.92
CA ARG A 123 -15.14 -4.83 -32.30
C ARG A 123 -16.08 -5.55 -31.31
N ASP A 124 -16.32 -6.85 -31.52
CA ASP A 124 -17.24 -7.68 -30.71
C ASP A 124 -16.75 -8.00 -29.27
N ARG A 125 -15.81 -7.20 -28.77
CA ARG A 125 -15.03 -7.46 -27.55
C ARG A 125 -15.38 -6.62 -26.34
N THR A 126 -16.37 -5.72 -26.44
CA THR A 126 -16.81 -5.00 -25.24
C THR A 126 -17.39 -6.02 -24.26
N PRO A 127 -16.98 -6.02 -22.96
CA PRO A 127 -17.54 -6.94 -21.98
C PRO A 127 -19.05 -6.77 -21.76
N GLN A 128 -19.63 -5.65 -22.22
CA GLN A 128 -21.08 -5.43 -22.28
C GLN A 128 -21.71 -6.21 -23.44
N LEU A 129 -21.17 -6.15 -24.66
CA LEU A 129 -21.67 -6.94 -25.78
C LEU A 129 -21.53 -8.44 -25.49
N LEU A 130 -20.36 -8.92 -25.04
CA LEU A 130 -20.17 -10.34 -24.70
C LEU A 130 -21.09 -10.85 -23.57
N ARG A 131 -21.61 -9.97 -22.70
CA ARG A 131 -22.63 -10.33 -21.70
C ARG A 131 -24.04 -10.33 -22.28
N GLY A 132 -24.42 -9.29 -23.02
CA GLY A 132 -25.72 -9.25 -23.72
C GLY A 132 -25.88 -10.39 -24.72
N LEU A 133 -24.81 -10.70 -25.46
CA LEU A 133 -24.73 -11.79 -26.43
C LEU A 133 -24.88 -13.16 -25.74
N ARG A 134 -24.22 -13.40 -24.60
CA ARG A 134 -24.43 -14.63 -23.80
C ARG A 134 -25.88 -14.74 -23.30
N ALA A 135 -26.44 -13.67 -22.75
CA ALA A 135 -27.83 -13.64 -22.28
C ALA A 135 -28.87 -13.87 -23.40
N HIS A 136 -28.51 -13.58 -24.66
CA HIS A 136 -29.31 -13.91 -25.84
C HIS A 136 -29.06 -15.34 -26.34
N LEU A 137 -27.79 -15.78 -26.36
CA LEU A 137 -27.37 -17.09 -26.86
C LEU A 137 -27.75 -18.25 -25.92
N ASP A 138 -27.89 -18.03 -24.61
CA ASP A 138 -28.42 -19.03 -23.68
C ASP A 138 -29.90 -19.38 -23.99
N ARG A 139 -30.60 -18.56 -24.79
CA ARG A 139 -31.95 -18.84 -25.32
C ARG A 139 -31.94 -19.52 -26.70
N ALA A 140 -30.82 -19.51 -27.41
CA ALA A 140 -30.68 -20.10 -28.75
C ALA A 140 -30.08 -21.51 -28.67
N LYS A 141 -30.54 -22.43 -29.53
CA LYS A 141 -30.03 -23.81 -29.53
C LYS A 141 -28.53 -23.81 -29.92
N ARG A 142 -27.75 -24.72 -29.32
CA ARG A 142 -26.27 -24.80 -29.39
C ARG A 142 -25.62 -24.83 -30.81
N ALA A 143 -26.39 -24.85 -31.89
CA ALA A 143 -25.89 -24.82 -33.26
C ALA A 143 -25.21 -23.48 -33.63
N ASP A 144 -25.77 -22.35 -33.18
CA ASP A 144 -25.33 -21.01 -33.59
C ASP A 144 -23.98 -20.58 -32.97
N LEU A 145 -23.55 -21.28 -31.91
CA LEU A 145 -22.23 -21.09 -31.27
C LEU A 145 -21.05 -21.27 -32.22
N ARG A 146 -21.22 -21.94 -33.37
CA ARG A 146 -20.15 -22.14 -34.36
C ARG A 146 -19.82 -20.90 -35.20
N PHE A 147 -20.73 -19.94 -35.33
CA PHE A 147 -20.56 -18.79 -36.22
C PHE A 147 -19.96 -17.54 -35.57
N MET A 148 -20.06 -17.38 -34.24
CA MET A 148 -19.58 -16.18 -33.56
C MET A 148 -18.09 -16.25 -33.19
N SER A 149 -17.24 -15.87 -34.15
CA SER A 149 -15.81 -15.57 -34.00
C SER A 149 -14.92 -16.71 -33.47
N THR A 150 -14.95 -17.85 -34.18
CA THR A 150 -13.93 -18.90 -34.05
C THR A 150 -12.56 -18.48 -34.60
N ARG A 151 -12.50 -17.52 -35.53
CA ARG A 151 -11.28 -17.11 -36.24
C ARG A 151 -10.20 -16.49 -35.32
N PRO A 152 -8.91 -16.86 -35.51
CA PRO A 152 -7.76 -16.25 -34.85
C PRO A 152 -7.75 -14.71 -34.81
N VAL A 153 -8.02 -14.01 -35.92
CA VAL A 153 -7.93 -12.52 -35.94
C VAL A 153 -8.85 -11.86 -34.93
N GLY A 154 -10.06 -12.40 -34.71
CA GLY A 154 -11.00 -11.91 -33.68
C GLY A 154 -10.44 -11.97 -32.26
N LYS A 155 -9.32 -12.70 -32.04
CA LYS A 155 -8.61 -12.79 -30.75
C LYS A 155 -7.44 -11.81 -30.62
N TRP A 156 -6.96 -11.26 -31.73
CA TRP A 156 -5.74 -10.45 -31.80
C TRP A 156 -5.94 -9.00 -31.36
N ARG A 157 -4.84 -8.26 -31.22
CA ARG A 157 -4.84 -6.82 -30.93
C ARG A 157 -3.68 -6.13 -31.60
N VAL A 158 -3.91 -4.97 -32.21
CA VAL A 158 -2.88 -4.22 -32.93
C VAL A 158 -2.54 -2.91 -32.23
N ALA A 159 -1.25 -2.59 -32.09
CA ALA A 159 -0.74 -1.28 -31.70
C ALA A 159 0.49 -0.89 -32.54
N ARG A 160 0.74 0.41 -32.74
CA ARG A 160 1.97 0.89 -33.39
C ARG A 160 3.19 0.51 -32.54
N TYR A 161 4.27 0.08 -33.18
CA TYR A 161 5.52 -0.23 -32.51
C TYR A 161 6.16 1.04 -31.93
N VAL A 162 6.76 0.94 -30.74
CA VAL A 162 7.48 2.06 -30.13
C VAL A 162 8.86 1.59 -29.64
N PRO A 163 9.98 2.17 -30.11
CA PRO A 163 11.33 1.65 -29.87
C PRO A 163 11.69 1.40 -28.40
N TRP A 164 11.17 2.23 -27.48
CA TRP A 164 11.51 2.11 -26.06
C TRP A 164 10.93 0.85 -25.38
N ARG A 165 9.95 0.18 -25.99
CA ARG A 165 9.36 -1.08 -25.49
C ARG A 165 10.32 -2.28 -25.62
N ASP A 166 11.41 -2.11 -26.37
CA ASP A 166 12.38 -3.16 -26.70
C ASP A 166 13.73 -3.03 -25.96
N ARG A 167 13.83 -2.11 -25.00
CA ARG A 167 15.04 -1.93 -24.18
C ARG A 167 15.31 -3.16 -23.32
N ALA A 168 16.51 -3.73 -23.43
CA ALA A 168 17.01 -4.72 -22.49
C ALA A 168 17.05 -4.11 -21.08
N ILE A 169 16.42 -4.78 -20.11
CA ILE A 169 16.54 -4.40 -18.69
C ILE A 169 17.91 -4.90 -18.23
N GLN A 170 18.93 -4.03 -18.26
CA GLN A 170 20.19 -4.29 -17.56
C GLN A 170 19.90 -4.36 -16.06
N VAL A 171 19.79 -5.58 -15.53
CA VAL A 171 19.75 -5.84 -14.10
C VAL A 171 21.18 -5.89 -13.62
N ASP A 172 21.70 -4.76 -13.17
CA ASP A 172 22.96 -4.70 -12.44
C ASP A 172 22.78 -5.40 -11.08
N PHE A 173 23.23 -6.66 -11.02
CA PHE A 173 23.10 -7.52 -9.84
C PHE A 173 24.12 -7.15 -8.75
N ASP A 174 25.31 -6.68 -9.13
CA ASP A 174 26.42 -6.50 -8.19
C ASP A 174 26.32 -5.17 -7.44
N ALA A 175 25.94 -4.07 -8.10
CA ALA A 175 25.72 -2.79 -7.42
C ALA A 175 24.57 -2.86 -6.38
N ARG A 176 23.61 -3.78 -6.56
CA ARG A 176 22.55 -4.05 -5.57
C ARG A 176 23.04 -4.86 -4.37
N LYS A 177 24.02 -5.76 -4.57
CA LYS A 177 24.58 -6.61 -3.53
C LYS A 177 25.33 -5.80 -2.48
N GLN A 178 26.12 -4.81 -2.90
CA GLN A 178 26.84 -3.90 -1.99
C GLN A 178 25.93 -2.86 -1.31
N ALA A 179 24.84 -2.41 -1.95
CA ALA A 179 23.90 -1.46 -1.34
C ALA A 179 23.05 -2.07 -0.19
N ALA A 180 22.87 -3.40 -0.16
CA ALA A 180 22.04 -4.10 0.83
C ALA A 180 22.76 -4.41 2.16
N VAL A 181 24.09 -4.27 2.23
CA VAL A 181 24.90 -4.66 3.39
C VAL A 181 25.01 -3.55 4.45
N THR A 182 24.58 -2.33 4.14
CA THR A 182 24.85 -1.16 4.99
C THR A 182 23.91 -1.03 6.20
N LYS A 183 24.41 -1.45 7.37
CA LYS A 183 23.89 -1.17 8.74
C LYS A 183 22.62 -1.91 9.18
N LEU A 184 22.75 -3.22 9.40
CA LEU A 184 22.01 -3.91 10.47
C LEU A 184 22.46 -3.36 11.84
N LYS A 185 21.75 -2.34 12.37
CA LYS A 185 21.94 -1.88 13.75
C LYS A 185 21.49 -2.97 14.73
N VAL A 186 22.33 -3.21 15.74
CA VAL A 186 22.23 -4.15 16.87
C VAL A 186 20.81 -4.67 17.20
N GLU A 187 20.73 -6.00 17.34
CA GLU A 187 19.57 -6.87 17.62
C GLU A 187 18.88 -6.61 18.99
N GLN A 188 18.43 -5.38 19.27
CA GLN A 188 17.75 -5.04 20.52
C GLN A 188 16.25 -5.34 20.44
N CYS A 189 15.74 -6.22 21.30
CA CYS A 189 14.30 -6.42 21.48
C CYS A 189 13.69 -5.31 22.35
N ARG A 190 12.49 -4.86 21.96
CA ARG A 190 11.68 -3.96 22.79
C ARG A 190 10.25 -4.46 22.92
N VAL A 191 9.63 -4.21 24.07
CA VAL A 191 8.19 -4.35 24.30
C VAL A 191 7.60 -2.94 24.37
N ALA A 192 6.48 -2.70 23.70
CA ALA A 192 5.82 -1.39 23.67
C ALA A 192 4.33 -1.51 24.03
N SER A 193 3.78 -0.43 24.58
CA SER A 193 2.33 -0.24 24.66
C SER A 193 1.95 1.12 24.08
N TRP A 194 0.79 1.21 23.43
CA TRP A 194 0.26 2.45 22.89
C TRP A 194 -1.26 2.43 22.72
N ASN A 195 -1.97 3.28 23.46
CA ASN A 195 -3.36 3.60 23.12
C ASN A 195 -3.41 4.36 21.78
N ILE A 196 -3.82 3.66 20.72
CA ILE A 196 -3.76 4.18 19.35
C ILE A 196 -4.99 5.02 19.00
N ASN A 197 -6.13 4.80 19.66
CA ASN A 197 -7.39 5.51 19.41
C ASN A 197 -7.78 5.45 17.91
N GLY A 198 -7.88 4.23 17.37
CA GLY A 198 -8.19 3.90 15.98
C GLY A 198 -7.00 3.36 15.17
N PHE A 199 -7.02 2.07 14.85
CA PHE A 199 -5.94 1.37 14.13
C PHE A 199 -5.78 1.81 12.66
N HIS A 200 -6.84 1.66 11.84
CA HIS A 200 -6.71 1.74 10.38
C HIS A 200 -6.13 3.07 9.88
N SER A 201 -6.56 4.20 10.46
CA SER A 201 -6.08 5.54 10.10
C SER A 201 -4.63 5.81 10.50
N LYS A 202 -4.05 4.98 11.38
CA LYS A 202 -2.71 5.15 11.98
C LYS A 202 -1.75 4.00 11.65
N THR A 203 -2.15 3.06 10.79
CA THR A 203 -1.36 1.90 10.32
C THR A 203 0.08 2.29 9.93
N HIS A 204 0.29 3.40 9.21
CA HIS A 204 1.63 3.87 8.85
C HIS A 204 2.50 4.24 10.05
N ALA A 205 1.93 4.88 11.08
CA ALA A 205 2.68 5.25 12.28
C ALA A 205 3.03 4.02 13.13
N ILE A 206 2.21 2.96 13.09
CA ILE A 206 2.52 1.67 13.70
C ILE A 206 3.68 0.98 12.97
N LEU A 207 3.65 0.96 11.62
CA LEU A 207 4.74 0.41 10.81
C LEU A 207 6.06 1.16 11.03
N ASP A 208 6.02 2.49 11.14
CA ASP A 208 7.18 3.32 11.46
C ASP A 208 7.69 3.02 12.89
N LEU A 209 6.81 2.90 13.89
CA LEU A 209 7.18 2.56 15.27
C LEU A 209 7.86 1.18 15.33
N VAL A 210 7.22 0.16 14.76
CA VAL A 210 7.69 -1.22 14.74
C VAL A 210 9.06 -1.32 14.04
N GLY A 211 9.19 -0.69 12.87
CA GLY A 211 10.40 -0.76 12.04
C GLY A 211 11.58 0.07 12.53
N ASN A 212 11.35 1.23 13.14
CA ASN A 212 12.42 2.09 13.66
C ASN A 212 12.89 1.66 15.06
N GLU A 213 11.97 1.22 15.91
CA GLU A 213 12.25 0.89 17.32
C GLU A 213 12.48 -0.60 17.58
N ASN A 214 12.50 -1.47 16.56
CA ASN A 214 12.69 -2.93 16.69
C ASN A 214 11.77 -3.55 17.76
N ILE A 215 10.47 -3.26 17.67
CA ILE A 215 9.48 -3.70 18.67
C ILE A 215 9.19 -5.19 18.49
N ALA A 216 9.64 -6.04 19.40
CA ALA A 216 9.37 -7.48 19.37
C ALA A 216 7.92 -7.81 19.79
N VAL A 217 7.35 -7.03 20.71
CA VAL A 217 5.94 -7.16 21.15
C VAL A 217 5.30 -5.79 21.33
N LEU A 218 4.12 -5.57 20.75
CA LEU A 218 3.39 -4.30 20.78
C LEU A 218 1.96 -4.52 21.28
N CYS A 219 1.63 -3.93 22.43
CA CYS A 219 0.26 -3.84 22.94
C CYS A 219 -0.41 -2.58 22.38
N LEU A 220 -1.59 -2.72 21.77
CA LEU A 220 -2.39 -1.61 21.23
C LEU A 220 -3.73 -1.54 21.94
N GLN A 221 -4.05 -0.37 22.50
CA GLN A 221 -5.34 -0.08 23.12
C GLN A 221 -6.19 0.84 22.23
N GLU A 222 -7.51 0.79 22.37
CA GLU A 222 -8.48 1.48 21.50
C GLU A 222 -8.23 1.23 20.01
N THR A 223 -8.20 -0.04 19.59
CA THR A 223 -8.02 -0.37 18.17
C THR A 223 -9.19 0.12 17.31
N LEU A 224 -10.39 0.22 17.89
CA LEU A 224 -11.67 0.52 17.21
C LEU A 224 -12.03 -0.46 16.08
N VAL A 225 -11.42 -1.64 16.06
CA VAL A 225 -11.68 -2.72 15.10
C VAL A 225 -12.70 -3.68 15.71
N ALA A 226 -13.95 -3.66 15.22
CA ALA A 226 -14.99 -4.62 15.60
C ALA A 226 -14.89 -5.92 14.79
N ARG A 227 -15.63 -6.96 15.20
CA ARG A 227 -15.61 -8.29 14.55
C ARG A 227 -15.92 -8.29 13.04
N HIS A 228 -16.68 -7.30 12.57
CA HIS A 228 -17.05 -7.12 11.16
C HIS A 228 -16.07 -6.24 10.36
N ASN A 229 -15.11 -5.60 11.00
CA ASN A 229 -14.07 -4.82 10.31
C ASN A 229 -12.99 -5.75 9.74
N HIS A 230 -12.13 -5.22 8.87
CA HIS A 230 -10.95 -5.96 8.45
C HIS A 230 -10.04 -6.20 9.67
N PRO A 231 -9.61 -7.45 9.95
CA PRO A 231 -8.91 -7.78 11.18
C PRO A 231 -7.54 -7.09 11.26
N LEU A 232 -7.02 -6.89 12.48
CA LEU A 232 -5.77 -6.18 12.67
C LEU A 232 -4.61 -7.05 12.19
N ARG A 233 -3.92 -6.64 11.12
CA ARG A 233 -2.80 -7.40 10.53
C ARG A 233 -1.64 -6.46 10.20
N ILE A 234 -0.45 -6.81 10.69
CA ILE A 234 0.83 -6.14 10.37
C ILE A 234 1.80 -7.21 9.85
N GLY A 235 2.41 -6.96 8.70
CA GLY A 235 3.33 -7.91 8.07
C GLY A 235 4.53 -8.21 8.96
N GLY A 236 4.79 -9.51 9.22
CA GLY A 236 5.85 -9.96 10.12
C GLY A 236 5.43 -10.10 11.59
N TYR A 237 4.15 -9.92 11.93
CA TYR A 237 3.62 -10.07 13.29
C TYR A 237 2.43 -11.04 13.33
N VAL A 238 2.44 -11.93 14.31
CA VAL A 238 1.24 -12.64 14.76
C VAL A 238 0.43 -11.67 15.62
N THR A 239 -0.89 -11.62 15.43
CA THR A 239 -1.77 -10.67 16.13
C THR A 239 -2.84 -11.42 16.91
N TYR A 240 -2.93 -11.12 18.20
CA TYR A 240 -4.02 -11.53 19.07
C TYR A 240 -4.90 -10.30 19.33
N GLU A 241 -6.21 -10.41 19.16
CA GLU A 241 -7.12 -9.27 19.28
C GLU A 241 -8.33 -9.58 20.17
N VAL A 242 -8.78 -8.55 20.90
CA VAL A 242 -10.12 -8.47 21.52
C VAL A 242 -10.84 -7.37 20.74
N PRO A 243 -11.91 -7.69 20.00
CA PRO A 243 -12.57 -6.74 19.10
C PRO A 243 -13.26 -5.62 19.89
N LYS A 244 -13.49 -4.48 19.21
CA LYS A 244 -14.43 -3.46 19.66
C LYS A 244 -15.83 -4.06 19.74
N GLU A 245 -16.47 -3.89 20.90
CA GLU A 245 -17.86 -4.24 21.17
C GLU A 245 -18.52 -3.08 21.94
N GLU A 246 -19.77 -3.22 22.36
CA GLU A 246 -20.41 -2.20 23.19
C GLU A 246 -19.66 -2.05 24.53
N GLY A 247 -19.54 -0.81 25.01
CA GLY A 247 -18.73 -0.47 26.21
C GLY A 247 -17.21 -0.66 26.09
N PHE A 248 -16.69 -1.32 25.04
CA PHE A 248 -15.27 -1.69 24.92
C PHE A 248 -14.64 -1.33 23.57
N ARG A 249 -13.59 -0.51 23.58
CA ARG A 249 -13.02 0.13 22.37
C ARG A 249 -12.02 -0.74 21.57
N GLY A 250 -11.82 -1.99 21.97
CA GLY A 250 -10.97 -2.96 21.28
C GLY A 250 -9.48 -2.85 21.66
N GLN A 251 -8.79 -3.99 21.68
CA GLN A 251 -7.38 -4.11 22.06
C GLN A 251 -6.67 -5.20 21.22
N ALA A 252 -5.36 -5.08 21.02
CA ALA A 252 -4.55 -6.15 20.42
C ALA A 252 -3.17 -6.28 21.06
N VAL A 253 -2.55 -7.45 20.92
CA VAL A 253 -1.15 -7.73 21.19
C VAL A 253 -0.54 -8.31 19.91
N LEU A 254 0.47 -7.63 19.37
CA LEU A 254 1.22 -8.05 18.20
C LEU A 254 2.57 -8.61 18.65
N VAL A 255 2.93 -9.81 18.21
CA VAL A 255 4.21 -10.47 18.50
C VAL A 255 4.96 -10.70 17.20
N ASP A 256 6.26 -10.41 17.15
CA ASP A 256 7.11 -10.68 15.99
C ASP A 256 7.00 -12.17 15.61
N SER A 257 6.64 -12.44 14.35
CA SER A 257 6.35 -13.79 13.83
C SER A 257 7.53 -14.78 13.90
N ARG A 258 8.72 -14.30 14.25
CA ARG A 258 9.91 -15.13 14.51
C ARG A 258 9.98 -15.67 15.94
N LEU A 259 9.04 -15.26 16.81
CA LEU A 259 8.87 -15.75 18.17
C LEU A 259 7.65 -16.67 18.23
N HIS A 260 7.76 -17.75 19.00
CA HIS A 260 6.61 -18.58 19.31
C HIS A 260 5.71 -17.82 20.29
N SER A 261 4.41 -17.81 20.03
CA SER A 261 3.45 -17.20 20.95
C SER A 261 2.10 -17.89 20.87
N TYR A 262 1.30 -17.75 21.92
CA TYR A 262 -0.11 -18.09 21.94
C TYR A 262 -0.86 -17.25 22.98
N ARG A 263 -2.15 -17.01 22.74
CA ARG A 263 -3.04 -16.38 23.71
C ARG A 263 -3.39 -17.38 24.81
N ILE A 264 -3.34 -16.93 26.06
CA ILE A 264 -3.94 -17.65 27.19
C ILE A 264 -5.33 -17.03 27.40
N PRO A 265 -6.43 -17.80 27.24
CA PRO A 265 -7.77 -17.28 27.46
C PRO A 265 -8.03 -17.10 28.95
N HIS A 266 -8.79 -16.05 29.28
CA HIS A 266 -9.39 -15.80 30.59
C HIS A 266 -10.85 -15.43 30.34
N GLU A 267 -11.79 -16.11 30.99
CA GLU A 267 -13.22 -15.91 30.75
C GLU A 267 -13.71 -14.57 31.31
N GLY A 268 -14.66 -13.93 30.62
CA GLY A 268 -15.20 -12.61 31.00
C GLY A 268 -14.22 -11.42 30.84
N MET A 269 -12.91 -11.65 30.73
CA MET A 269 -11.90 -10.59 30.72
C MET A 269 -11.67 -10.01 29.32
N ARG A 270 -11.80 -8.68 29.21
CA ARG A 270 -11.69 -7.91 27.95
C ARG A 270 -10.64 -6.80 28.06
N ASP A 271 -10.57 -6.21 29.24
CA ASP A 271 -9.59 -5.25 29.74
C ASP A 271 -8.17 -5.83 29.90
N VAL A 272 -8.01 -7.15 29.80
CA VAL A 272 -6.74 -7.87 29.90
C VAL A 272 -6.59 -8.89 28.75
N LEU A 273 -5.49 -8.82 28.01
CA LEU A 273 -5.12 -9.74 26.94
C LEU A 273 -3.76 -10.39 27.24
N HIS A 274 -3.80 -11.64 27.67
CA HIS A 274 -2.62 -12.43 28.07
C HIS A 274 -2.08 -13.26 26.89
N VAL A 275 -0.80 -13.09 26.58
CA VAL A 275 -0.07 -13.82 25.53
C VAL A 275 1.25 -14.33 26.10
N LYS A 276 1.47 -15.65 26.03
CA LYS A 276 2.78 -16.23 26.37
C LYS A 276 3.68 -16.18 25.14
N VAL A 277 4.93 -15.75 25.31
CA VAL A 277 5.90 -15.55 24.21
C VAL A 277 7.22 -16.23 24.55
N SER A 278 7.73 -17.07 23.65
CA SER A 278 8.98 -17.83 23.77
C SER A 278 9.78 -17.81 22.46
N GLY A 279 10.93 -18.49 22.43
CA GLY A 279 11.84 -18.47 21.28
C GLY A 279 12.73 -17.21 21.21
N PHE A 280 12.87 -16.47 22.30
CA PHE A 280 13.89 -15.44 22.41
C PHE A 280 15.29 -16.10 22.42
N LYS A 281 16.16 -15.67 21.51
CA LYS A 281 17.57 -16.07 21.54
C LYS A 281 18.23 -15.49 22.80
N ASP A 282 19.13 -16.28 23.39
CA ASP A 282 19.87 -16.00 24.62
C ASP A 282 18.98 -15.97 25.90
N ASN A 283 17.76 -16.53 25.87
CA ASN A 283 16.91 -16.70 27.05
C ASN A 283 15.93 -17.89 26.93
N GLU A 284 16.05 -18.82 27.86
CA GLU A 284 15.27 -20.06 27.93
C GLU A 284 13.84 -19.85 28.51
N MET A 285 13.64 -18.83 29.33
CA MET A 285 12.34 -18.59 29.99
C MET A 285 11.36 -17.82 29.11
N ALA A 286 10.13 -18.33 28.98
CA ALA A 286 9.05 -17.60 28.32
C ALA A 286 8.69 -16.29 29.08
N PHE A 287 8.19 -15.31 28.32
CA PHE A 287 7.56 -14.11 28.87
C PHE A 287 6.04 -14.27 28.89
N HIS A 288 5.43 -13.82 29.98
CA HIS A 288 3.99 -13.64 30.09
C HIS A 288 3.68 -12.17 29.82
N ILE A 289 3.29 -11.86 28.58
CA ILE A 289 2.93 -10.49 28.18
C ILE A 289 1.44 -10.28 28.44
N VAL A 290 1.12 -9.26 29.22
CA VAL A 290 -0.26 -8.94 29.60
C VAL A 290 -0.60 -7.52 29.14
N GLY A 291 -1.21 -7.44 27.96
CA GLY A 291 -1.72 -6.16 27.45
C GLY A 291 -2.92 -5.72 28.27
N CYS A 292 -2.93 -4.48 28.76
CA CYS A 292 -4.03 -3.95 29.59
C CYS A 292 -4.75 -2.78 28.88
N TYR A 293 -6.07 -2.67 29.06
CA TYR A 293 -6.87 -1.49 28.70
C TYR A 293 -8.02 -1.33 29.70
N PHE A 294 -7.81 -0.50 30.73
CA PHE A 294 -8.75 -0.37 31.84
C PHE A 294 -9.83 0.70 31.57
N PRO A 295 -11.02 0.61 32.19
CA PRO A 295 -12.12 1.56 32.02
C PRO A 295 -11.74 3.03 32.23
N SER A 296 -11.96 3.87 31.21
CA SER A 296 -11.68 5.30 31.23
C SER A 296 -12.80 6.13 31.86
N GLY A 297 -12.46 7.33 32.37
CA GLY A 297 -13.40 8.26 33.00
C GLY A 297 -13.32 8.29 34.53
N ALA A 298 -13.56 9.47 35.12
CA ALA A 298 -13.32 9.71 36.54
C ALA A 298 -14.18 8.82 37.45
N GLY A 299 -15.47 8.66 37.16
CA GLY A 299 -16.43 7.88 37.95
C GLY A 299 -16.17 6.37 37.97
N ARG A 300 -15.48 5.81 36.97
CA ARG A 300 -15.25 4.34 36.84
C ARG A 300 -14.12 3.80 37.73
N ARG A 301 -13.94 4.39 38.93
CA ARG A 301 -12.85 4.03 39.86
C ARG A 301 -12.99 2.61 40.39
N ALA A 302 -14.22 2.17 40.67
CA ALA A 302 -14.55 0.82 41.15
C ALA A 302 -14.20 -0.23 40.10
N GLU A 303 -14.69 -0.09 38.86
CA GLU A 303 -14.39 -1.01 37.76
C GLU A 303 -12.87 -1.12 37.49
N ARG A 304 -12.13 -0.01 37.58
CA ARG A 304 -10.66 -0.05 37.52
C ARG A 304 -10.02 -0.80 38.69
N SER A 305 -10.61 -0.78 39.89
CA SER A 305 -10.15 -1.65 40.98
C SER A 305 -10.35 -3.12 40.63
N GLU A 306 -11.51 -3.50 40.09
CA GLU A 306 -11.71 -4.89 39.66
C GLU A 306 -10.74 -5.32 38.55
N SER A 307 -10.44 -4.43 37.59
CA SER A 307 -9.40 -4.68 36.57
C SER A 307 -8.02 -4.93 37.19
N TRP A 308 -7.68 -4.21 38.27
CA TRP A 308 -6.48 -4.48 39.07
C TRP A 308 -6.54 -5.84 39.76
N ASP A 309 -7.65 -6.15 40.42
CA ASP A 309 -7.81 -7.39 41.18
C ASP A 309 -7.77 -8.62 40.25
N ARG A 310 -8.34 -8.51 39.04
CA ARG A 310 -8.20 -9.49 37.94
C ARG A 310 -6.75 -9.63 37.47
N LEU A 311 -6.04 -8.52 37.25
CA LEU A 311 -4.63 -8.53 36.83
C LEU A 311 -3.72 -9.19 37.89
N GLU A 312 -3.95 -8.90 39.17
CA GLU A 312 -3.24 -9.54 40.28
C GLU A 312 -3.56 -11.02 40.42
N ALA A 313 -4.82 -11.44 40.23
CA ALA A 313 -5.20 -12.85 40.24
C ALA A 313 -4.49 -13.64 39.12
N ILE A 314 -4.39 -13.06 37.91
CA ILE A 314 -3.59 -13.64 36.81
C ILE A 314 -2.11 -13.75 37.22
N ALA A 315 -1.54 -12.71 37.81
CA ALA A 315 -0.14 -12.71 38.24
C ALA A 315 0.12 -13.76 39.34
N ARG A 316 -0.71 -13.83 40.38
CA ARG A 316 -0.65 -14.84 41.45
C ARG A 316 -0.69 -16.26 40.88
N LYS A 317 -1.68 -16.57 40.03
CA LYS A 317 -1.80 -17.89 39.37
C LYS A 317 -0.57 -18.26 38.52
N ILE A 318 0.06 -17.27 37.87
CA ILE A 318 1.32 -17.51 37.15
C ILE A 318 2.44 -17.83 38.15
N PHE A 319 2.59 -17.07 39.24
CA PHE A 319 3.64 -17.29 40.24
C PHE A 319 3.46 -18.55 41.08
N GLU A 320 2.23 -19.02 41.29
CA GLU A 320 1.93 -20.33 41.87
C GLU A 320 2.49 -21.47 40.99
N SER A 321 2.42 -21.33 39.66
CA SER A 321 2.94 -22.32 38.71
C SER A 321 4.45 -22.17 38.41
N ASP A 322 4.97 -20.94 38.40
CA ASP A 322 6.38 -20.62 38.21
C ASP A 322 6.74 -19.33 38.98
N PRO A 323 7.30 -19.44 40.20
CA PRO A 323 7.71 -18.28 41.01
C PRO A 323 8.78 -17.40 40.35
N LYS A 324 9.41 -17.86 39.26
CA LYS A 324 10.44 -17.12 38.51
C LYS A 324 9.89 -16.57 37.18
N ALA A 325 8.60 -16.72 36.89
CA ALA A 325 7.99 -16.32 35.62
C ALA A 325 8.23 -14.85 35.27
N ASN A 326 8.56 -14.59 34.00
CA ASN A 326 8.78 -13.24 33.50
C ASN A 326 7.46 -12.58 33.07
N VAL A 327 6.67 -12.13 34.05
CA VAL A 327 5.43 -11.35 33.80
C VAL A 327 5.76 -9.90 33.47
N VAL A 328 5.22 -9.41 32.36
CA VAL A 328 5.31 -8.01 31.88
C VAL A 328 3.91 -7.54 31.47
N CYS A 329 3.31 -6.70 32.31
CA CYS A 329 2.02 -6.07 32.07
C CYS A 329 2.26 -4.65 31.52
N CYS A 330 1.63 -4.29 30.41
CA CYS A 330 1.70 -2.93 29.88
C CYS A 330 0.42 -2.53 29.16
N GLY A 331 0.05 -1.25 29.31
CA GLY A 331 -1.26 -0.81 28.86
C GLY A 331 -1.66 0.58 29.33
N ASP A 332 -2.76 1.06 28.80
CA ASP A 332 -3.48 2.21 29.33
C ASP A 332 -4.33 1.74 30.52
N LEU A 333 -3.84 2.02 31.73
CA LEU A 333 -4.51 1.63 32.98
C LEU A 333 -5.55 2.69 33.41
N ASN A 334 -5.66 3.80 32.69
CA ASN A 334 -6.54 4.94 33.03
C ASN A 334 -6.43 5.44 34.48
N ASP A 335 -5.29 5.18 35.13
CA ASP A 335 -4.98 5.52 36.52
C ASP A 335 -3.70 6.38 36.62
N PRO A 336 -3.64 7.32 37.58
CA PRO A 336 -2.46 8.13 37.82
C PRO A 336 -1.34 7.30 38.45
N VAL A 337 -0.09 7.70 38.19
CA VAL A 337 1.14 7.04 38.69
C VAL A 337 1.07 6.69 40.19
N THR A 338 0.53 7.58 41.02
CA THR A 338 0.39 7.34 42.48
C THR A 338 -0.52 6.16 42.83
N ARG A 339 -1.66 5.98 42.13
CA ARG A 339 -2.55 4.82 42.34
C ARG A 339 -1.92 3.53 41.82
N VAL A 340 -1.20 3.61 40.69
CA VAL A 340 -0.44 2.48 40.13
C VAL A 340 0.65 2.04 41.12
N GLN A 341 1.42 2.98 41.69
CA GLN A 341 2.43 2.69 42.70
C GLN A 341 1.84 2.02 43.94
N SER A 342 0.78 2.60 44.52
CA SER A 342 0.11 2.04 45.71
C SER A 342 -0.43 0.62 45.49
N ARG A 343 -0.97 0.31 44.29
CA ARG A 343 -1.34 -1.06 43.91
C ARG A 343 -0.14 -1.99 43.78
N CYS A 344 0.99 -1.50 43.29
CA CYS A 344 2.22 -2.29 43.15
C CYS A 344 3.01 -2.48 44.45
N GLU A 345 2.80 -1.62 45.45
CA GLU A 345 3.38 -1.74 46.79
C GLU A 345 2.70 -2.84 47.62
N THR A 346 1.42 -3.13 47.32
CA THR A 346 0.59 -4.12 48.01
C THR A 346 0.36 -5.41 47.21
N GLY A 347 0.51 -5.36 45.88
CA GLY A 347 0.31 -6.48 44.96
C GLY A 347 1.58 -7.25 44.57
N ALA A 348 1.41 -8.31 43.77
CA ALA A 348 2.51 -9.20 43.33
C ALA A 348 3.36 -8.67 42.17
N LEU A 349 3.11 -7.43 41.69
CA LEU A 349 3.77 -6.83 40.53
C LEU A 349 4.36 -5.46 40.89
N GLN A 350 5.51 -5.12 40.31
CA GLN A 350 6.25 -3.89 40.58
C GLN A 350 6.05 -2.85 39.48
N TYR A 351 5.74 -1.61 39.85
CA TYR A 351 5.66 -0.48 38.92
C TYR A 351 7.04 -0.13 38.36
N LEU A 352 7.18 -0.17 37.03
CA LEU A 352 8.44 0.10 36.36
C LEU A 352 8.50 1.56 35.91
N LYS A 353 8.86 2.46 36.83
CA LYS A 353 8.96 3.91 36.60
C LYS A 353 9.76 4.23 35.32
N PRO A 354 9.19 5.01 34.38
CA PRO A 354 9.91 5.44 33.18
C PRO A 354 11.27 6.11 33.45
N ALA A 355 12.17 6.01 32.48
CA ALA A 355 13.46 6.70 32.48
C ALA A 355 13.31 8.16 32.03
N SER A 356 12.36 8.43 31.13
CA SER A 356 11.92 9.78 30.75
C SER A 356 10.84 10.31 31.70
N ASP A 357 10.39 11.55 31.46
CA ASP A 357 9.06 12.01 31.90
C ASP A 357 7.98 10.96 31.58
N ALA A 358 7.14 10.67 32.58
CA ALA A 358 6.14 9.62 32.59
C ALA A 358 4.80 10.03 31.98
N LEU A 359 4.57 11.30 31.63
CA LEU A 359 3.35 11.69 30.92
C LEU A 359 3.22 10.86 29.62
N THR A 360 2.03 10.37 29.29
CA THR A 360 1.78 9.59 28.07
C THR A 360 0.63 10.16 27.26
N ARG A 361 -0.37 10.75 27.93
CA ARG A 361 -1.56 11.34 27.32
C ARG A 361 -1.47 12.87 27.20
N PHE A 362 -1.72 13.35 25.99
CA PHE A 362 -1.63 14.74 25.54
C PHE A 362 -2.91 15.11 24.78
N PRO A 363 -4.03 15.35 25.47
CA PRO A 363 -5.30 15.66 24.83
C PRO A 363 -5.27 17.06 24.18
N ARG A 364 -6.13 17.30 23.20
CA ARG A 364 -6.27 18.63 22.55
C ARG A 364 -6.79 19.71 23.50
N ARG A 365 -7.57 19.32 24.52
CA ARG A 365 -8.07 20.16 25.61
C ARG A 365 -7.92 19.39 26.92
N GLY A 366 -7.58 20.08 28.01
CA GLY A 366 -7.38 19.48 29.34
C GLY A 366 -5.91 19.19 29.69
N LYS A 367 -5.68 18.66 30.90
CA LYS A 367 -4.34 18.43 31.47
C LYS A 367 -3.67 17.18 30.85
N ARG A 368 -2.35 17.27 30.64
CA ARG A 368 -1.50 16.13 30.28
C ARG A 368 -1.45 15.15 31.45
N SER A 369 -1.38 13.85 31.18
CA SER A 369 -1.44 12.81 32.22
C SER A 369 -0.58 11.59 31.86
N ALA A 370 -0.19 10.83 32.88
CA ALA A 370 0.54 9.57 32.78
C ALA A 370 -0.43 8.42 33.07
N LEU A 371 -0.94 7.78 32.00
CA LEU A 371 -1.98 6.74 32.07
C LEU A 371 -1.54 5.40 31.45
N ASP A 372 -0.53 5.42 30.55
CA ASP A 372 0.04 4.22 29.97
C ASP A 372 1.27 3.79 30.79
N HIS A 373 1.24 2.60 31.38
CA HIS A 373 2.22 2.15 32.37
C HIS A 373 2.86 0.81 32.00
N PHE A 374 3.99 0.51 32.63
CA PHE A 374 4.57 -0.84 32.71
C PHE A 374 4.56 -1.30 34.17
N VAL A 375 4.09 -2.52 34.38
CA VAL A 375 4.08 -3.21 35.68
C VAL A 375 4.61 -4.62 35.46
N CYS A 376 5.58 -5.06 36.24
CA CYS A 376 6.36 -6.26 35.93
C CYS A 376 6.58 -7.13 37.17
N SER A 377 6.74 -8.44 36.98
CA SER A 377 7.28 -9.32 38.02
C SER A 377 8.66 -8.85 38.51
N ALA A 378 8.98 -9.09 39.78
CA ALA A 378 10.28 -8.74 40.35
C ALA A 378 11.46 -9.37 39.57
N ASN A 379 11.31 -10.61 39.09
CA ASN A 379 12.31 -11.28 38.26
C ASN A 379 12.49 -10.56 36.91
N ALA A 380 11.39 -10.17 36.24
CA ALA A 380 11.47 -9.43 34.99
C ALA A 380 12.15 -8.06 35.16
N VAL A 381 11.83 -7.30 36.22
CA VAL A 381 12.49 -6.00 36.53
C VAL A 381 13.99 -6.18 36.74
N ARG A 382 14.39 -7.18 37.54
CA ARG A 382 15.80 -7.44 37.90
C ARG A 382 16.63 -7.92 36.71
N LYS A 383 16.11 -8.89 35.93
CA LYS A 383 16.91 -9.64 34.95
C LYS A 383 16.59 -9.35 33.50
N CYS A 384 15.35 -9.00 33.16
CA CYS A 384 14.85 -9.11 31.78
C CYS A 384 14.39 -7.79 31.15
N VAL A 385 14.06 -6.75 31.93
CA VAL A 385 13.44 -5.52 31.42
C VAL A 385 14.23 -4.28 31.88
N HIS A 386 14.46 -3.33 30.97
CA HIS A 386 14.95 -1.99 31.31
C HIS A 386 13.77 -1.03 31.55
N ARG A 387 14.00 0.01 32.36
CA ARG A 387 13.01 1.09 32.57
C ARG A 387 12.51 1.64 31.23
N PRO A 388 11.20 1.83 31.04
CA PRO A 388 10.64 2.23 29.77
C PRO A 388 10.91 3.72 29.46
N THR A 389 10.85 4.08 28.19
CA THR A 389 10.95 5.45 27.71
C THR A 389 9.68 5.80 26.94
N VAL A 390 9.16 7.01 27.14
CA VAL A 390 7.97 7.48 26.40
C VAL A 390 8.40 8.21 25.14
N LEU A 391 7.97 7.72 23.97
CA LEU A 391 8.37 8.23 22.67
C LEU A 391 7.52 9.45 22.27
N ARG A 392 7.93 10.62 22.78
CA ARG A 392 7.25 11.93 22.64
C ARG A 392 6.90 12.35 21.20
N ASP A 393 7.67 11.89 20.21
CA ASP A 393 7.54 12.31 18.82
C ASP A 393 6.49 11.52 17.99
N TYR A 394 6.01 10.39 18.49
CA TYR A 394 4.93 9.62 17.87
C TYR A 394 3.56 10.25 18.20
N LYS A 395 3.26 11.37 17.55
CA LYS A 395 2.08 12.24 17.79
C LYS A 395 0.82 11.81 17.01
N ALA A 396 0.70 10.54 16.63
CA ALA A 396 -0.42 10.04 15.83
C ALA A 396 -1.70 9.79 16.67
N SER A 397 -1.56 9.58 17.97
CA SER A 397 -2.66 9.49 18.95
C SER A 397 -2.59 10.67 19.94
N ASP A 398 -3.62 10.89 20.75
CA ASP A 398 -3.47 11.74 21.94
C ASP A 398 -2.56 11.07 22.99
N HIS A 399 -2.38 9.75 22.95
CA HIS A 399 -1.37 9.03 23.72
C HIS A 399 -0.02 8.90 22.97
N ARG A 400 1.05 8.63 23.71
CA ARG A 400 2.42 8.36 23.20
C ARG A 400 2.81 6.91 23.49
N PRO A 401 3.51 6.22 22.57
CA PRO A 401 4.05 4.90 22.86
C PRO A 401 4.99 4.96 24.07
N ILE A 402 4.84 4.00 24.98
CA ILE A 402 5.77 3.74 26.06
C ILE A 402 6.49 2.43 25.75
N VAL A 403 7.82 2.43 25.80
CA VAL A 403 8.66 1.34 25.26
C VAL A 403 9.73 0.91 26.24
N ALA A 404 9.72 -0.36 26.64
CA ALA A 404 10.75 -1.00 27.45
C ALA A 404 11.71 -1.82 26.57
N ARG A 405 13.02 -1.70 26.77
CA ARG A 405 14.01 -2.58 26.15
C ARG A 405 14.16 -3.86 26.97
N LEU A 406 14.20 -5.01 26.32
CA LEU A 406 14.50 -6.27 27.00
C LEU A 406 16.03 -6.45 27.12
N ARG A 407 16.47 -6.96 28.28
CA ARG A 407 17.88 -7.23 28.63
C ARG A 407 18.29 -8.58 28.08
N LYS A 408 19.51 -8.67 27.53
CA LYS A 408 20.18 -9.92 27.11
C LYS A 408 19.41 -10.84 26.14
N VAL A 409 18.25 -10.44 25.61
CA VAL A 409 17.45 -11.26 24.68
C VAL A 409 17.38 -10.66 23.29
N ARG A 410 17.33 -11.53 22.29
CA ARG A 410 17.27 -11.16 20.86
C ARG A 410 16.15 -11.93 20.18
N VAL A 411 15.45 -11.31 19.24
CA VAL A 411 14.58 -12.08 18.34
C VAL A 411 15.51 -12.87 17.43
N PRO A 412 15.27 -14.18 17.21
CA PRO A 412 16.08 -14.96 16.30
C PRO A 412 16.28 -14.23 14.97
N LYS A 413 17.53 -14.21 14.49
CA LYS A 413 17.77 -13.99 13.07
C LYS A 413 17.16 -15.20 12.37
N VAL A 414 15.93 -15.03 11.89
CA VAL A 414 15.59 -15.68 10.64
C VAL A 414 16.60 -15.12 9.64
N GLU A 415 17.48 -16.00 9.17
CA GLU A 415 18.14 -15.78 7.89
C GLU A 415 17.01 -15.68 6.86
N LEU A 416 16.49 -14.47 6.67
CA LEU A 416 15.56 -14.20 5.59
C LEU A 416 16.31 -14.63 4.33
N PRO A 417 15.86 -15.69 3.64
CA PRO A 417 16.62 -16.23 2.52
C PRO A 417 16.86 -15.09 1.54
N LYS A 418 18.16 -14.83 1.30
CA LYS A 418 18.71 -13.55 0.80
C LYS A 418 17.75 -12.92 -0.21
N ALA A 419 17.28 -11.70 0.08
CA ALA A 419 16.19 -11.00 -0.62
C ALA A 419 16.17 -11.28 -2.14
N GLY A 420 15.40 -12.31 -2.51
CA GLY A 420 15.64 -13.04 -3.76
C GLY A 420 14.98 -14.42 -3.85
N SER A 421 14.52 -15.06 -2.76
CA SER A 421 13.89 -16.38 -2.87
C SER A 421 12.36 -16.44 -2.75
N ARG A 422 11.65 -15.35 -2.36
CA ARG A 422 10.18 -15.38 -2.46
C ARG A 422 9.81 -15.58 -3.93
N PRO A 423 9.14 -16.66 -4.31
CA PRO A 423 8.84 -16.90 -5.70
C PRO A 423 7.70 -15.98 -6.13
N VAL A 424 7.80 -15.39 -7.31
CA VAL A 424 6.73 -14.58 -7.91
C VAL A 424 6.22 -15.31 -9.13
N TRP A 425 4.94 -15.61 -9.12
CA TRP A 425 4.21 -16.09 -10.29
C TRP A 425 4.17 -15.01 -11.38
N ASN A 426 4.82 -15.29 -12.50
CA ASN A 426 4.67 -14.50 -13.71
C ASN A 426 3.33 -14.85 -14.36
N THR A 427 2.29 -14.09 -14.02
CA THR A 427 0.92 -14.26 -14.54
C THR A 427 0.81 -14.21 -16.06
N SER A 428 1.81 -13.69 -16.77
CA SER A 428 1.89 -13.77 -18.23
C SER A 428 2.36 -15.16 -18.70
N MET A 429 3.32 -15.76 -17.99
CA MET A 429 3.78 -17.13 -18.25
C MET A 429 2.72 -18.17 -17.87
N VAL A 430 1.97 -17.97 -16.77
CA VAL A 430 0.79 -18.81 -16.44
C VAL A 430 -0.17 -18.90 -17.63
N ARG A 431 -0.46 -17.77 -18.28
CA ARG A 431 -1.34 -17.73 -19.45
C ARG A 431 -0.70 -18.38 -20.68
N LEU A 432 0.56 -18.06 -20.96
CA LEU A 432 1.29 -18.60 -22.12
C LEU A 432 1.47 -20.11 -22.07
N ARG A 433 1.85 -20.63 -20.90
CA ARG A 433 2.12 -22.03 -20.65
C ARG A 433 0.92 -22.76 -20.05
N SER A 434 -0.28 -22.17 -20.06
CA SER A 434 -1.48 -22.76 -19.43
C SER A 434 -1.76 -24.21 -19.86
N LYS A 435 -1.60 -24.53 -21.15
CA LYS A 435 -1.67 -25.91 -21.67
C LYS A 435 -0.52 -26.79 -21.15
N SER A 436 0.73 -26.33 -21.29
CA SER A 436 1.91 -27.07 -20.82
C SER A 436 1.93 -27.30 -19.31
N LEU A 437 1.31 -26.38 -18.55
CA LEU A 437 1.05 -26.49 -17.13
C LEU A 437 -0.02 -27.55 -16.89
N ALA A 438 -1.21 -27.44 -17.48
CA ALA A 438 -2.30 -28.40 -17.27
C ALA A 438 -1.97 -29.84 -17.69
N HIS A 439 -1.12 -30.02 -18.71
CA HIS A 439 -0.74 -31.33 -19.25
C HIS A 439 0.70 -31.75 -18.87
N HIS A 440 1.26 -31.22 -17.78
CA HIS A 440 2.62 -31.58 -17.37
C HIS A 440 2.67 -33.00 -16.79
N ASN A 441 3.53 -33.88 -17.32
CA ASN A 441 3.57 -35.29 -16.92
C ASN A 441 3.81 -35.50 -15.41
N MET A 442 4.51 -34.59 -14.73
CA MET A 442 4.75 -34.69 -13.28
C MET A 442 3.49 -34.63 -12.41
N TRP A 443 2.32 -34.22 -12.94
CA TRP A 443 1.07 -34.35 -12.17
C TRP A 443 0.66 -35.82 -11.94
N SER A 444 1.15 -36.76 -12.75
CA SER A 444 0.89 -38.19 -12.58
C SER A 444 1.58 -38.83 -11.36
N SER A 445 2.48 -38.11 -10.67
CA SER A 445 3.10 -38.58 -9.42
C SER A 445 2.31 -38.20 -8.17
N LEU A 446 1.13 -37.60 -8.32
CA LEU A 446 0.25 -37.22 -7.21
C LEU A 446 -0.85 -38.28 -7.03
N PRO A 447 -1.26 -38.57 -5.77
CA PRO A 447 -2.39 -39.47 -5.52
C PRO A 447 -3.68 -38.88 -6.08
N VAL A 448 -4.49 -39.74 -6.71
CA VAL A 448 -5.81 -39.40 -7.28
C VAL A 448 -6.95 -39.87 -6.36
N GLU A 449 -6.63 -40.74 -5.40
CA GLU A 449 -7.58 -41.31 -4.43
C GLU A 449 -7.94 -40.33 -3.30
N GLU A 450 -9.11 -40.52 -2.70
CA GLU A 450 -9.61 -39.66 -1.62
C GLU A 450 -8.86 -39.93 -0.30
N ILE A 451 -8.19 -38.90 0.22
CA ILE A 451 -7.37 -39.01 1.42
C ILE A 451 -8.21 -38.69 2.66
N THR A 452 -8.51 -39.72 3.46
CA THR A 452 -9.31 -39.60 4.68
C THR A 452 -8.47 -39.43 5.96
N ASP A 453 -7.18 -39.78 5.92
CA ASP A 453 -6.27 -39.69 7.07
C ASP A 453 -5.49 -38.36 7.09
N PRO A 454 -5.49 -37.60 8.22
CA PRO A 454 -4.77 -36.33 8.33
C PRO A 454 -3.25 -36.40 8.15
N ALA A 455 -2.58 -37.49 8.56
CA ALA A 455 -1.13 -37.60 8.42
C ALA A 455 -0.73 -37.81 6.94
N THR A 456 -1.48 -38.65 6.24
CA THR A 456 -1.38 -38.89 4.80
C THR A 456 -1.70 -37.62 4.00
N LEU A 457 -2.66 -36.80 4.47
CA LEU A 457 -2.96 -35.50 3.86
C LEU A 457 -1.77 -34.53 3.93
N ASP A 458 -1.09 -34.43 5.07
CA ASP A 458 0.10 -33.57 5.22
C ASP A 458 1.28 -34.03 4.33
N GLU A 459 1.39 -35.32 4.02
CA GLU A 459 2.37 -35.83 3.07
C GLU A 459 1.97 -35.53 1.61
N ALA A 460 0.71 -35.76 1.25
CA ALA A 460 0.19 -35.45 -0.08
C ALA A 460 0.24 -33.94 -0.40
N VAL A 461 -0.02 -33.06 0.58
CA VAL A 461 0.15 -31.60 0.42
C VAL A 461 1.61 -31.25 0.15
N ARG A 462 2.58 -31.85 0.86
CA ARG A 462 4.01 -31.63 0.61
C ARG A 462 4.45 -32.15 -0.77
N SER A 463 3.91 -33.28 -1.21
CA SER A 463 4.12 -33.81 -2.56
C SER A 463 3.54 -32.89 -3.64
N PHE A 464 2.32 -32.38 -3.43
CA PHE A 464 1.68 -31.39 -4.31
C PHE A 464 2.50 -30.09 -4.41
N GLU A 465 2.92 -29.52 -3.28
CA GLU A 465 3.74 -28.30 -3.26
C GLU A 465 5.08 -28.51 -3.97
N SER A 466 5.76 -29.63 -3.73
CA SER A 466 7.04 -29.96 -4.38
C SER A 466 6.89 -30.14 -5.90
N THR A 467 5.87 -30.90 -6.32
CA THR A 467 5.55 -31.12 -7.74
C THR A 467 5.17 -29.81 -8.42
N ALA A 468 4.27 -29.02 -7.83
CA ALA A 468 3.88 -27.72 -8.37
C ALA A 468 5.07 -26.76 -8.48
N ASP A 469 5.93 -26.69 -7.46
CA ASP A 469 7.14 -25.87 -7.48
C ASP A 469 8.10 -26.28 -8.60
N ALA A 470 8.26 -27.59 -8.85
CA ALA A 470 9.09 -28.11 -9.93
C ALA A 470 8.49 -27.84 -11.31
N VAL A 471 7.18 -28.09 -11.51
CA VAL A 471 6.46 -27.79 -12.77
C VAL A 471 6.52 -26.29 -13.08
N GLU A 472 6.17 -25.44 -12.12
CA GLU A 472 6.09 -23.99 -12.34
C GLU A 472 7.48 -23.36 -12.54
N THR A 473 8.52 -23.90 -11.89
CA THR A 473 9.90 -23.44 -12.11
C THR A 473 10.42 -23.88 -13.47
N GLY A 474 10.20 -25.14 -13.86
CA GLY A 474 10.58 -25.67 -15.17
C GLY A 474 9.88 -24.96 -16.35
N LEU A 475 8.62 -24.54 -16.16
CA LEU A 475 7.86 -23.74 -17.14
C LEU A 475 8.16 -22.22 -17.08
N GLU A 476 9.12 -21.79 -16.25
CA GLU A 476 9.46 -20.39 -15.93
C GLU A 476 8.27 -19.54 -15.42
N ILE A 477 7.19 -20.18 -14.99
CA ILE A 477 6.00 -19.57 -14.42
C ILE A 477 6.35 -18.94 -13.08
N ARG A 478 7.10 -19.66 -12.27
CA ARG A 478 7.57 -19.26 -10.94
C ARG A 478 9.02 -18.85 -11.05
N ARG A 479 9.33 -17.62 -10.65
CA ARG A 479 10.70 -17.08 -10.68
C ARG A 479 11.07 -16.45 -9.33
N PRO A 480 12.33 -16.55 -8.87
CA PRO A 480 12.80 -15.82 -7.70
C PRO A 480 12.50 -14.32 -7.84
N GLN A 481 12.03 -13.67 -6.76
CA GLN A 481 11.74 -12.23 -6.74
C GLN A 481 13.04 -11.42 -6.87
N ALA A 482 13.52 -11.23 -8.10
CA ALA A 482 14.48 -10.19 -8.42
C ALA A 482 13.89 -8.86 -7.93
N ALA A 483 14.54 -8.26 -6.91
CA ALA A 483 13.94 -7.25 -6.04
C ALA A 483 13.10 -6.23 -6.81
N PHE A 484 11.77 -6.39 -6.71
CA PHE A 484 10.78 -5.67 -7.51
C PHE A 484 11.03 -4.17 -7.32
N MET A 485 11.11 -3.42 -8.42
CA MET A 485 11.71 -2.09 -8.41
C MET A 485 10.95 -1.12 -7.47
N ARG A 486 11.42 -1.03 -6.21
CA ARG A 486 11.19 0.16 -5.38
C ARG A 486 11.76 1.32 -6.17
N GLU A 487 10.90 2.21 -6.66
CA GLU A 487 11.30 3.35 -7.47
C GLU A 487 12.38 4.14 -6.73
N GLN A 488 13.63 4.01 -7.16
CA GLN A 488 14.72 4.75 -6.54
C GLN A 488 14.50 6.23 -6.77
N LEU A 489 14.53 7.01 -5.69
CA LEU A 489 14.57 8.46 -5.76
C LEU A 489 15.77 8.87 -6.65
N PRO A 490 15.67 9.93 -7.49
CA PRO A 490 16.81 10.37 -8.28
C PRO A 490 18.03 10.69 -7.42
N LYS A 491 19.25 10.49 -7.93
CA LYS A 491 20.52 10.75 -7.19
C LYS A 491 20.56 12.14 -6.53
N SER A 492 20.04 13.18 -7.21
CA SER A 492 19.91 14.54 -6.66
C SER A 492 19.01 14.63 -5.43
N LEU A 493 17.91 13.88 -5.44
CA LEU A 493 16.92 13.83 -4.36
C LEU A 493 17.40 12.93 -3.20
N GLN A 494 18.15 11.86 -3.50
CA GLN A 494 18.91 11.08 -2.51
C GLN A 494 19.96 11.94 -1.80
N LYS A 495 20.72 12.78 -2.53
CA LYS A 495 21.71 13.71 -1.93
C LYS A 495 21.03 14.71 -0.97
N LYS A 496 19.88 15.27 -1.36
CA LYS A 496 19.07 16.15 -0.48
C LYS A 496 18.51 15.40 0.74
N LEU A 497 18.03 14.15 0.57
CA LEU A 497 17.58 13.29 1.68
C LEU A 497 18.73 13.00 2.67
N LYS A 498 19.93 12.68 2.16
CA LYS A 498 21.13 12.44 2.99
C LYS A 498 21.50 13.69 3.79
N ARG A 499 21.51 14.89 3.18
CA ARG A 499 21.78 16.16 3.88
C ARG A 499 20.74 16.45 4.96
N TYR A 500 19.45 16.31 4.64
CA TYR A 500 18.36 16.44 5.62
C TYR A 500 18.55 15.47 6.79
N LYS A 501 18.77 14.17 6.54
CA LYS A 501 19.01 13.17 7.60
C LYS A 501 20.28 13.42 8.41
N SER A 502 21.32 13.99 7.81
CA SER A 502 22.54 14.40 8.54
C SER A 502 22.27 15.56 9.49
N SER A 503 21.50 16.57 9.07
CA SER A 503 21.12 17.70 9.93
C SER A 503 20.12 17.31 11.03
N GLU A 504 19.27 16.31 10.76
CA GLU A 504 18.35 15.73 11.76
C GLU A 504 19.15 15.03 12.86
N ALA A 505 20.12 14.19 12.50
CA ALA A 505 21.04 13.57 13.46
C ALA A 505 21.88 14.58 14.24
N ALA A 506 22.34 15.68 13.61
CA ALA A 506 23.08 16.74 14.30
C ALA A 506 22.20 17.49 15.32
N LEU A 507 20.95 17.80 14.97
CA LEU A 507 19.98 18.40 15.89
C LEU A 507 19.64 17.46 17.05
N ASP A 508 19.54 16.16 16.79
CA ASP A 508 19.27 15.16 17.82
C ASP A 508 20.47 14.87 18.73
N GLN A 509 21.70 15.04 18.24
CA GLN A 509 22.92 15.02 19.07
C GLN A 509 22.96 16.24 20.00
N VAL A 510 22.76 17.45 19.46
CA VAL A 510 22.73 18.69 20.27
C VAL A 510 21.64 18.65 21.35
N LYS A 511 20.49 18.01 21.08
CA LYS A 511 19.44 17.72 22.08
C LYS A 511 19.86 16.75 23.20
N GLN A 512 20.77 15.83 22.92
CA GLN A 512 21.31 14.88 23.91
C GLN A 512 22.40 15.58 24.73
N ASP A 513 23.31 16.29 24.07
CA ASP A 513 24.40 17.02 24.73
C ASP A 513 23.84 18.08 25.70
N ALA A 514 22.76 18.78 25.30
CA ALA A 514 22.05 19.75 26.15
C ALA A 514 21.37 19.16 27.39
N GLN A 515 21.30 17.84 27.55
CA GLN A 515 20.84 17.18 28.79
C GLN A 515 21.98 16.96 29.80
N HIS A 516 23.23 17.11 29.37
CA HIS A 516 24.41 16.78 30.16
C HIS A 516 25.39 17.97 30.31
N VAL A 517 25.41 18.90 29.35
CA VAL A 517 26.31 20.05 29.29
C VAL A 517 25.53 21.28 28.81
N ALA A 518 25.89 22.46 29.33
CA ALA A 518 25.33 23.73 28.86
C ALA A 518 25.81 24.04 27.42
N VAL A 519 24.99 23.71 26.42
CA VAL A 519 25.28 24.03 25.02
C VAL A 519 25.00 25.51 24.75
N PRO A 520 25.93 26.27 24.12
CA PRO A 520 25.69 27.66 23.76
C PRO A 520 24.47 27.82 22.86
N ARG A 521 23.61 28.80 23.18
CA ARG A 521 22.36 29.07 22.45
C ARG A 521 22.58 29.31 20.95
N ALA A 522 23.67 29.97 20.57
CA ALA A 522 24.04 30.19 19.17
C ALA A 522 24.25 28.87 18.39
N THR A 523 24.85 27.86 19.03
CA THR A 523 25.07 26.53 18.44
C THR A 523 23.74 25.81 18.20
N TRP A 524 22.80 25.91 19.14
CA TRP A 524 21.45 25.38 18.98
C TRP A 524 20.71 26.03 17.79
N GLU A 525 20.66 27.36 17.77
CA GLU A 525 19.94 28.13 16.75
C GLU A 525 20.53 27.88 15.35
N ALA A 526 21.85 27.75 15.22
CA ALA A 526 22.52 27.40 13.96
C ALA A 526 22.13 25.99 13.45
N VAL A 527 22.18 24.97 14.31
CA VAL A 527 21.85 23.58 13.93
C VAL A 527 20.36 23.42 13.63
N GLU A 528 19.48 24.07 14.40
CA GLU A 528 18.04 24.08 14.12
C GLU A 528 17.71 24.79 12.80
N LEU A 529 18.40 25.90 12.49
CA LEU A 529 18.23 26.62 11.23
C LEU A 529 18.64 25.76 10.01
N GLU A 530 19.78 25.06 10.09
CA GLU A 530 20.22 24.14 9.01
C GLU A 530 19.27 22.94 8.86
N TYR A 531 18.75 22.38 9.96
CA TYR A 531 17.69 21.37 9.91
C TYR A 531 16.44 21.88 9.20
N ARG A 532 15.94 23.07 9.57
CA ARG A 532 14.76 23.69 8.97
C ARG A 532 14.97 23.95 7.46
N ARG A 533 16.16 24.47 7.08
CA ARG A 533 16.55 24.73 5.68
C ARG A 533 16.57 23.44 4.85
N THR A 534 17.36 22.44 5.25
CA THR A 534 17.52 21.19 4.49
C THR A 534 16.22 20.38 4.38
N ARG A 535 15.38 20.39 5.42
CA ARG A 535 14.05 19.77 5.41
C ARG A 535 13.09 20.44 4.43
N LYS A 536 13.09 21.79 4.37
CA LYS A 536 12.31 22.57 3.39
C LYS A 536 12.78 22.25 1.96
N ASP A 537 14.09 22.22 1.75
CA ASP A 537 14.75 21.88 0.50
C ASP A 537 14.38 20.48 -0.02
N PHE A 538 14.48 19.46 0.84
CA PHE A 538 14.11 18.10 0.49
C PHE A 538 12.61 17.98 0.17
N ARG A 539 11.74 18.60 0.97
CA ARG A 539 10.28 18.60 0.73
C ARG A 539 9.92 19.28 -0.59
N ASN A 540 10.53 20.42 -0.89
CA ASN A 540 10.29 21.15 -2.15
C ASN A 540 10.77 20.33 -3.35
N ALA A 541 11.97 19.74 -3.29
CA ALA A 541 12.48 18.86 -4.34
C ALA A 541 11.58 17.62 -4.53
N LEU A 542 11.11 17.00 -3.44
CA LEU A 542 10.18 15.86 -3.50
C LEU A 542 8.81 16.24 -4.09
N LYS A 543 8.27 17.41 -3.74
CA LYS A 543 7.01 17.93 -4.30
C LYS A 543 7.15 18.22 -5.80
N PHE A 544 8.25 18.85 -6.21
CA PHE A 544 8.57 19.08 -7.62
C PHE A 544 8.71 17.77 -8.38
N TRP A 545 9.53 16.83 -7.89
CA TRP A 545 9.70 15.52 -8.53
C TRP A 545 8.40 14.73 -8.67
N LYS A 546 7.54 14.73 -7.64
CA LYS A 546 6.19 14.13 -7.71
C LYS A 546 5.32 14.80 -8.77
N ARG A 547 5.34 16.14 -8.87
CA ARG A 547 4.64 16.88 -9.94
C ARG A 547 5.17 16.53 -11.33
N SER A 548 6.49 16.54 -11.53
CA SER A 548 7.11 16.16 -12.81
C SER A 548 6.83 14.71 -13.20
N ARG A 549 6.75 13.79 -12.22
CA ARG A 549 6.32 12.40 -12.44
C ARG A 549 4.84 12.32 -12.84
N GLY A 550 3.96 13.09 -12.21
CA GLY A 550 2.57 13.25 -12.61
C GLY A 550 2.43 13.75 -14.05
N ALA A 551 3.11 14.85 -14.38
CA ALA A 551 3.14 15.40 -15.73
C ALA A 551 3.65 14.38 -16.77
N LYS A 552 4.77 13.69 -16.51
CA LYS A 552 5.27 12.61 -17.39
C LYS A 552 4.28 11.44 -17.53
N LYS A 553 3.49 11.13 -16.49
CA LYS A 553 2.45 10.10 -16.54
C LYS A 553 1.26 10.53 -17.42
N TYR A 554 0.84 11.80 -17.34
CA TYR A 554 -0.23 12.34 -18.19
C TYR A 554 0.22 12.54 -19.65
N ALA A 555 1.46 13.01 -19.88
CA ALA A 555 2.04 13.07 -21.22
C ALA A 555 2.07 11.68 -21.87
N ARG A 556 2.51 10.65 -21.14
CA ARG A 556 2.46 9.26 -21.61
C ARG A 556 1.04 8.72 -21.80
N LEU A 557 0.08 9.11 -20.96
CA LEU A 557 -1.34 8.76 -21.17
C LEU A 557 -1.85 9.36 -22.49
N SER A 558 -1.51 10.61 -22.79
CA SER A 558 -1.84 11.27 -24.06
C SER A 558 -1.16 10.57 -25.25
N GLU A 559 0.13 10.23 -25.13
CA GLU A 559 0.89 9.47 -26.14
C GLU A 559 0.28 8.07 -26.38
N ASP A 560 -0.08 7.34 -25.32
CA ASP A 560 -0.74 6.03 -25.42
C ASP A 560 -2.14 6.16 -26.07
N LEU A 561 -2.89 7.25 -25.84
CA LEU A 561 -4.16 7.54 -26.50
C LEU A 561 -4.00 7.88 -27.99
N LEU A 562 -3.07 8.78 -28.34
CA LEU A 562 -2.77 9.16 -29.73
C LEU A 562 -2.28 7.97 -30.57
N ASN A 563 -1.49 7.08 -29.97
CA ASN A 563 -1.07 5.82 -30.61
C ASN A 563 -2.16 4.71 -30.59
N GLY A 564 -3.31 4.97 -29.94
CA GLY A 564 -4.43 4.02 -29.81
C GLY A 564 -4.13 2.79 -28.95
N ASP A 565 -3.13 2.83 -28.06
CA ASP A 565 -2.93 1.79 -27.04
C ASP A 565 -3.86 2.01 -25.84
N LEU A 566 -5.15 1.84 -26.10
CA LEU A 566 -6.23 2.03 -25.13
C LEU A 566 -6.05 1.19 -23.86
N LYS A 567 -5.27 0.09 -23.89
CA LYS A 567 -4.99 -0.71 -22.69
C LYS A 567 -3.93 -0.08 -21.81
N SER A 568 -2.85 0.45 -22.39
CA SER A 568 -1.83 1.17 -21.63
C SER A 568 -2.41 2.48 -21.08
N ALA A 569 -3.23 3.16 -21.87
CA ALA A 569 -4.01 4.32 -21.42
C ALA A 569 -4.97 3.96 -20.27
N TRP A 570 -5.84 2.96 -20.44
CA TRP A 570 -6.81 2.53 -19.42
C TRP A 570 -6.15 1.97 -18.16
N SER A 571 -5.04 1.23 -18.28
CA SER A 571 -4.26 0.77 -17.12
C SER A 571 -3.62 1.94 -16.38
N THR A 572 -3.15 2.97 -17.10
CA THR A 572 -2.60 4.20 -16.52
C THR A 572 -3.70 5.00 -15.80
N LEU A 573 -4.88 5.10 -16.40
CA LEU A 573 -6.07 5.74 -15.83
C LEU A 573 -6.57 5.00 -14.57
N ASN A 574 -6.81 3.68 -14.66
CA ASN A 574 -7.23 2.86 -13.52
C ASN A 574 -6.20 2.88 -12.37
N SER A 575 -4.90 2.96 -12.66
CA SER A 575 -3.88 3.10 -11.62
C SER A 575 -3.89 4.48 -10.92
N ASN A 576 -4.59 5.48 -11.48
CA ASN A 576 -4.88 6.75 -10.83
C ASN A 576 -6.23 6.72 -10.09
N ILE A 577 -7.27 6.14 -10.70
CA ILE A 577 -8.63 6.04 -10.13
C ILE A 577 -8.63 5.10 -8.91
N ASN A 578 -8.03 3.91 -9.00
CA ASN A 578 -8.05 2.87 -7.97
C ASN A 578 -7.11 3.15 -6.77
N ARG A 579 -6.86 4.43 -6.46
CA ARG A 579 -6.12 4.87 -5.26
C ARG A 579 -7.01 5.48 -4.18
N SER A 580 -8.23 5.92 -4.49
CA SER A 580 -9.24 6.32 -3.49
C SER A 580 -10.11 5.15 -3.05
N GLY A 581 -10.42 4.23 -3.97
CA GLY A 581 -11.09 2.97 -3.67
C GLY A 581 -10.52 1.85 -4.53
N LYS A 582 -10.08 0.76 -3.91
CA LYS A 582 -10.22 -0.54 -4.58
C LYS A 582 -11.72 -0.78 -4.69
N THR A 583 -12.22 -1.11 -5.88
CA THR A 583 -13.52 -1.75 -6.01
C THR A 583 -13.47 -3.04 -5.20
N ALA A 584 -14.04 -3.01 -4.00
CA ALA A 584 -14.25 -4.21 -3.23
C ALA A 584 -15.18 -5.13 -4.01
N ALA A 585 -15.02 -6.45 -3.86
CA ALA A 585 -16.16 -7.33 -4.09
C ALA A 585 -17.30 -6.79 -3.21
N VAL A 586 -18.49 -6.61 -3.79
CA VAL A 586 -19.62 -6.06 -3.05
C VAL A 586 -19.84 -6.94 -1.81
N PRO A 587 -19.79 -6.36 -0.59
CA PRO A 587 -19.83 -7.17 0.63
C PRO A 587 -21.14 -7.95 0.69
N SER A 588 -21.08 -9.21 1.11
CA SER A 588 -22.27 -10.05 1.19
C SER A 588 -23.27 -9.46 2.19
N VAL A 589 -24.51 -9.24 1.76
CA VAL A 589 -25.59 -8.68 2.57
C VAL A 589 -26.52 -9.80 3.02
N ILE A 590 -27.06 -9.68 4.23
CA ILE A 590 -28.11 -10.58 4.71
C ILE A 590 -29.45 -9.99 4.26
N ALA A 591 -30.22 -10.74 3.46
CA ALA A 591 -31.54 -10.33 3.02
C ALA A 591 -32.58 -10.50 4.15
N LYS A 592 -33.80 -9.97 3.96
CA LYS A 592 -34.85 -9.93 4.99
C LYS A 592 -35.32 -11.33 5.43
N ASP A 593 -35.10 -12.35 4.61
CA ASP A 593 -35.33 -13.77 4.91
C ASP A 593 -34.20 -14.44 5.73
N GLY A 594 -33.16 -13.68 6.11
CA GLY A 594 -31.98 -14.19 6.82
C GLY A 594 -30.92 -14.84 5.92
N SER A 595 -31.16 -14.95 4.60
CA SER A 595 -30.22 -15.54 3.67
C SER A 595 -29.03 -14.60 3.39
N ARG A 596 -27.81 -15.14 3.35
CA ARG A 596 -26.61 -14.35 2.99
C ARG A 596 -26.45 -14.31 1.48
N GLN A 597 -26.76 -13.16 0.88
CA GLN A 597 -26.58 -12.86 -0.53
C GLN A 597 -25.10 -12.54 -0.81
N THR A 598 -24.46 -13.33 -1.68
CA THR A 598 -23.05 -13.17 -2.08
C THR A 598 -22.88 -12.77 -3.55
N SER A 599 -23.94 -12.81 -4.36
CA SER A 599 -23.94 -12.36 -5.74
C SER A 599 -24.21 -10.85 -5.84
N GLU A 600 -23.65 -10.20 -6.86
CA GLU A 600 -23.80 -8.75 -7.09
C GLU A 600 -25.28 -8.36 -7.26
N GLU A 601 -26.07 -9.19 -7.95
CA GLU A 601 -27.52 -9.02 -8.13
C GLU A 601 -28.29 -9.26 -6.84
N GLY A 602 -27.96 -10.31 -6.07
CA GLY A 602 -28.61 -10.61 -4.79
C GLY A 602 -28.38 -9.51 -3.75
N VAL A 603 -27.16 -8.95 -3.70
CA VAL A 603 -26.85 -7.82 -2.82
C VAL A 603 -27.56 -6.55 -3.26
N SER A 604 -27.58 -6.22 -4.55
CA SER A 604 -28.36 -5.07 -5.07
C SER A 604 -29.86 -5.21 -4.77
N LYS A 605 -30.43 -6.41 -4.92
CA LYS A 605 -31.84 -6.66 -4.60
C LYS A 605 -32.12 -6.50 -3.11
N ALA A 606 -31.30 -7.08 -2.24
CA ALA A 606 -31.43 -6.94 -0.79
C ALA A 606 -31.30 -5.47 -0.33
N PHE A 607 -30.39 -4.69 -0.94
CA PHE A 607 -30.31 -3.25 -0.70
C PHE A 607 -31.54 -2.49 -1.17
N MET A 608 -32.06 -2.77 -2.37
CA MET A 608 -33.28 -2.13 -2.86
C MET A 608 -34.48 -2.44 -1.96
N GLU A 609 -34.65 -3.68 -1.51
CA GLU A 609 -35.73 -4.07 -0.59
C GLU A 609 -35.60 -3.41 0.78
N HIS A 610 -34.37 -3.31 1.32
CA HIS A 610 -34.10 -2.61 2.58
C HIS A 610 -34.41 -1.11 2.48
N TYR A 611 -33.97 -0.43 1.42
CA TYR A 611 -34.27 0.99 1.23
C TYR A 611 -35.73 1.25 0.85
N ARG A 612 -36.40 0.31 0.18
CA ARG A 612 -37.84 0.38 -0.09
C ARG A 612 -38.66 0.25 1.20
N ALA A 613 -38.23 -0.60 2.13
CA ALA A 613 -38.81 -0.66 3.47
C ALA A 613 -38.58 0.64 4.25
N LEU A 614 -37.36 1.19 4.27
CA LEU A 614 -37.07 2.50 4.91
C LEU A 614 -37.83 3.68 4.25
N ALA A 615 -38.19 3.56 2.97
CA ALA A 615 -39.05 4.51 2.26
C ALA A 615 -40.55 4.29 2.54
N GLN A 616 -40.94 3.09 2.99
CA GLN A 616 -42.32 2.74 3.39
C GLN A 616 -42.55 2.86 4.92
N ASP A 617 -41.48 3.02 5.72
CA ASP A 617 -41.53 3.45 7.13
C ASP A 617 -41.90 4.95 7.26
N ASP A 618 -42.92 5.38 6.51
CA ASP A 618 -43.67 6.62 6.75
C ASP A 618 -45.17 6.33 6.67
N PRO A 619 -45.74 5.62 7.66
CA PRO A 619 -47.15 5.24 7.66
C PRO A 619 -48.12 6.43 7.75
N ASN A 620 -47.62 7.63 7.99
CA ASN A 620 -48.38 8.86 8.20
C ASN A 620 -48.04 9.98 7.18
N ASP A 621 -47.17 9.71 6.19
CA ASP A 621 -46.66 10.67 5.18
C ASP A 621 -46.01 11.96 5.74
N LEU A 622 -45.47 11.88 6.96
CA LEU A 622 -44.89 13.02 7.71
C LEU A 622 -43.61 13.59 7.07
N ARG A 623 -43.00 12.89 6.11
CA ARG A 623 -41.88 13.40 5.30
C ARG A 623 -42.33 14.43 4.26
N HIS A 624 -43.64 14.61 4.07
CA HIS A 624 -44.23 15.60 3.16
C HIS A 624 -45.10 16.65 3.89
N ASP A 625 -45.24 16.56 5.21
CA ASP A 625 -45.96 17.53 6.03
C ASP A 625 -45.11 18.78 6.34
N GLU A 626 -45.41 19.89 5.67
CA GLU A 626 -44.68 21.17 5.81
C GLU A 626 -45.01 21.93 7.11
N GLU A 627 -46.02 21.53 7.90
CA GLU A 627 -46.25 22.04 9.27
C GLU A 627 -45.47 21.26 10.34
N TYR A 628 -45.06 20.02 10.03
CA TYR A 628 -44.28 19.18 10.95
C TYR A 628 -42.77 19.51 10.98
N TRP A 629 -42.23 20.14 9.93
CA TRP A 629 -40.79 20.44 9.74
C TRP A 629 -40.38 21.88 10.07
#